data_AF-A0A7S0CMM0-F1
#
_entry.id   AF-A0A7S0CMM0-F1
#
_cell.length_a   1.000
_cell.length_b   1.000
_cell.length_c   1.000
_cell.angle_alpha   90.00
_cell.angle_beta   90.00
_cell.angle_gamma   90.00
#
_symmetry.space_group_name_H-M   'P 1'
#
loop_
_entity.id
_entity.type
_entity.pdbx_description
1 polymer ?
#
loop_
_entity_poly.entity_id
_entity_poly.type
_entity_poly.pdbx_seq_one_letter_code
_entity_poly.pdbx_strand_id
1 'polypeptide(L)'
;MAGASQIIAIDINADKFPMATKLGATLTINSLTDVPEGKNIQQYIAGGITPWGVDYSFDCTGITSVMRAALECSHRGWGTSCIIGVAASGHEVSTRPFQMVTGRVWKGTAFGGFKSRTDVPKLVERCMRGDLDVDHFITHNFEGVGGNQDAIAALHSGGCLRAVVKY
;
A
#
# COMPACT_ATOMS: atom_id res chain seq x y z
N MET A 1 -12.75 6.79 7.04
CA MET A 1 -11.46 7.34 6.54
C MET A 1 -10.92 8.35 7.54
N ALA A 2 -9.60 8.51 7.66
CA ALA A 2 -8.96 9.45 8.61
C ALA A 2 -9.02 10.93 8.18
N GLY A 3 -9.74 11.26 7.09
CA GLY A 3 -9.90 12.63 6.60
C GLY A 3 -8.80 13.12 5.66
N ALA A 4 -8.04 12.23 5.02
CA ALA A 4 -7.07 12.63 3.99
C ALA A 4 -7.78 13.29 2.80
N SER A 5 -7.29 14.46 2.36
CA SER A 5 -7.87 15.23 1.24
C SER A 5 -7.51 14.66 -0.13
N GLN A 6 -6.36 13.99 -0.24
CA GLN A 6 -5.90 13.34 -1.46
C GLN A 6 -5.27 11.99 -1.11
N ILE A 7 -5.64 10.95 -1.87
CA ILE A 7 -5.12 9.59 -1.73
C ILE A 7 -4.62 9.15 -3.11
N ILE A 8 -3.30 9.01 -3.24
CA ILE A 8 -2.63 8.62 -4.49
C ILE A 8 -2.31 7.14 -4.42
N ALA A 9 -3.00 6.31 -5.22
CA ALA A 9 -2.71 4.90 -5.37
C ALA A 9 -1.73 4.68 -6.53
N ILE A 10 -0.68 3.89 -6.28
CA ILE A 10 0.39 3.64 -7.25
C ILE A 10 0.58 2.14 -7.37
N ASP A 11 0.49 1.62 -8.60
CA ASP A 11 0.75 0.21 -8.90
C ASP A 11 1.21 0.07 -10.34
N ILE A 12 1.91 -1.01 -10.69
CA ILE A 12 2.27 -1.29 -12.09
C ILE A 12 1.14 -2.00 -12.83
N ASN A 13 0.17 -2.57 -12.10
CA ASN A 13 -1.01 -3.21 -12.65
C ASN A 13 -2.21 -2.27 -12.58
N ALA A 14 -2.63 -1.75 -13.74
CA ALA A 14 -3.76 -0.84 -13.85
C ALA A 14 -5.11 -1.50 -13.50
N ASP A 15 -5.23 -2.82 -13.56
CA ASP A 15 -6.46 -3.55 -13.23
C ASP A 15 -6.86 -3.39 -11.75
N LYS A 16 -5.94 -2.95 -10.90
CA LYS A 16 -6.19 -2.68 -9.48
C LYS A 16 -6.81 -1.30 -9.23
N PHE A 17 -6.72 -0.37 -10.19
CA PHE A 17 -7.17 1.01 -10.01
C PHE A 17 -8.67 1.17 -9.80
N PRO A 18 -9.57 0.44 -10.49
CA PRO A 18 -11.00 0.51 -10.21
C PRO A 18 -11.32 0.17 -8.75
N MET A 19 -10.67 -0.87 -8.20
CA MET A 19 -10.82 -1.19 -6.78
C MET A 19 -10.19 -0.12 -5.89
N ALA A 20 -8.98 0.36 -6.20
CA ALA A 20 -8.33 1.41 -5.42
C ALA A 20 -9.22 2.66 -5.29
N THR A 21 -9.86 3.09 -6.37
CA THR A 21 -10.81 4.20 -6.38
C THR A 21 -12.04 3.91 -5.54
N LYS A 22 -12.61 2.69 -5.64
CA LYS A 22 -13.72 2.25 -4.77
C LYS A 22 -13.35 2.31 -3.27
N LEU A 23 -12.08 2.06 -2.94
CA LEU A 23 -11.55 2.14 -1.57
C LEU A 23 -11.13 3.54 -1.12
N GLY A 24 -11.32 4.55 -1.99
CA GLY A 24 -11.10 5.95 -1.65
C GLY A 24 -9.86 6.59 -2.28
N ALA A 25 -9.13 5.91 -3.17
CA ALA A 25 -8.10 6.58 -3.96
C ALA A 25 -8.72 7.70 -4.80
N THR A 26 -8.14 8.91 -4.72
CA THR A 26 -8.57 10.08 -5.47
C THR A 26 -7.74 10.27 -6.75
N LEU A 27 -6.59 9.64 -6.83
CA LEU A 27 -5.71 9.62 -7.99
C LEU A 27 -5.05 8.24 -8.09
N THR A 28 -4.97 7.70 -9.29
CA THR A 28 -4.31 6.42 -9.59
C THR A 28 -3.19 6.65 -10.59
N ILE A 29 -2.03 6.04 -10.37
CA ILE A 29 -0.84 6.24 -11.22
C ILE A 29 -0.20 4.89 -11.49
N ASN A 30 -0.01 4.58 -12.77
CA ASN A 30 0.87 3.51 -13.18
C ASN A 30 2.32 4.01 -13.23
N SER A 31 3.19 3.47 -12.37
CA SER A 31 4.57 3.94 -12.27
C SER A 31 5.43 3.62 -13.50
N LEU A 32 4.95 2.78 -14.41
CA LEU A 32 5.65 2.43 -15.67
C LEU A 32 5.17 3.25 -16.86
N THR A 33 3.90 3.70 -16.88
CA THR A 33 3.30 4.33 -18.07
C THR A 33 2.90 5.78 -17.85
N ASP A 34 2.62 6.20 -16.62
CA ASP A 34 2.03 7.52 -16.34
C ASP A 34 3.06 8.54 -15.82
N VAL A 35 4.29 8.09 -15.57
CA VAL A 35 5.39 8.94 -15.12
C VAL A 35 5.97 9.67 -16.33
N PRO A 36 6.04 11.02 -16.33
CA PRO A 36 6.61 11.77 -17.44
C PRO A 36 8.06 11.40 -17.72
N GLU A 37 8.45 11.46 -18.99
CA GLU A 37 9.82 11.18 -19.43
C GLU A 37 10.84 12.03 -18.65
N GLY A 38 11.95 11.41 -18.27
CA GLY A 38 13.02 12.07 -17.50
C GLY A 38 12.74 12.23 -16.00
N LYS A 39 11.60 11.76 -15.50
CA LYS A 39 11.29 11.72 -14.06
C LYS A 39 11.16 10.27 -13.57
N ASN A 40 11.41 10.08 -12.28
CA ASN A 40 10.99 8.88 -11.56
C ASN A 40 9.69 9.15 -10.78
N ILE A 41 9.09 8.08 -10.24
CA ILE A 41 7.80 8.18 -9.53
C ILE A 41 7.86 9.15 -8.34
N GLN A 42 8.94 9.16 -7.56
CA GLN A 42 9.06 10.05 -6.40
C GLN A 42 9.18 11.53 -6.80
N GLN A 43 9.86 11.86 -7.90
CA GLN A 43 9.93 13.21 -8.46
C GLN A 43 8.62 13.63 -9.13
N TYR A 44 7.89 12.68 -9.70
CA TYR A 44 6.59 12.99 -10.28
C TYR A 44 5.58 13.34 -9.17
N ILE A 45 5.59 12.59 -8.07
CA ILE A 45 4.77 12.91 -6.90
C ILE A 45 5.24 14.22 -6.24
N ALA A 46 6.53 14.31 -5.88
CA ALA A 46 7.12 15.46 -5.23
C ALA A 46 7.72 16.44 -6.26
N GLY A 47 6.94 17.47 -6.58
CA GLY A 47 7.25 18.55 -7.52
C GLY A 47 6.42 18.51 -8.80
N GLY A 48 5.82 17.36 -9.15
CA GLY A 48 4.90 17.25 -10.30
C GLY A 48 3.43 17.31 -9.89
N ILE A 49 2.99 16.42 -9.01
CA ILE A 49 1.59 16.33 -8.55
C ILE A 49 1.37 17.17 -7.30
N THR A 50 2.30 17.06 -6.34
CA THR A 50 2.30 17.85 -5.11
C THR A 50 3.52 18.76 -5.14
N PRO A 51 3.46 20.01 -4.64
CA PRO A 51 4.62 20.90 -4.69
C PRO A 51 5.87 20.37 -3.96
N TRP A 52 5.66 19.65 -2.85
CA TRP A 52 6.74 19.27 -1.92
C TRP A 52 6.78 17.80 -1.51
N GLY A 53 5.85 16.98 -2.00
CA GLY A 53 5.63 15.60 -1.57
C GLY A 53 4.37 15.44 -0.72
N VAL A 54 4.03 14.18 -0.40
CA VAL A 54 2.84 13.82 0.39
C VAL A 54 3.14 13.80 1.89
N ASP A 55 2.16 14.16 2.72
CA ASP A 55 2.33 14.16 4.18
C ASP A 55 2.65 12.76 4.73
N TYR A 56 2.02 11.75 4.15
CA TYR A 56 2.22 10.34 4.48
C TYR A 56 2.36 9.50 3.21
N SER A 57 3.33 8.59 3.22
CA SER A 57 3.46 7.53 2.20
C SER A 57 3.54 6.16 2.85
N PHE A 58 3.06 5.14 2.16
CA PHE A 58 3.08 3.76 2.64
C PHE A 58 3.64 2.85 1.57
N ASP A 59 4.72 2.11 1.87
CA ASP A 59 5.12 0.99 1.02
C ASP A 59 4.31 -0.25 1.41
N CYS A 60 3.55 -0.78 0.46
CA CYS A 60 2.76 -2.00 0.61
C CYS A 60 3.26 -3.13 -0.32
N THR A 61 4.48 -3.01 -0.86
CA THR A 61 4.99 -3.93 -1.91
C THR A 61 6.05 -4.90 -1.39
N GLY A 62 6.88 -4.49 -0.42
CA GLY A 62 8.04 -5.27 0.00
C GLY A 62 9.27 -5.09 -0.90
N ILE A 63 9.23 -4.17 -1.87
CA ILE A 63 10.34 -3.91 -2.78
C ILE A 63 11.15 -2.72 -2.27
N THR A 64 12.44 -2.89 -1.99
CA THR A 64 13.26 -1.84 -1.33
C THR A 64 13.43 -0.57 -2.16
N SER A 65 13.41 -0.67 -3.50
CA SER A 65 13.41 0.51 -4.38
C SER A 65 12.11 1.32 -4.25
N VAL A 66 10.97 0.65 -4.06
CA VAL A 66 9.67 1.29 -3.79
C VAL A 66 9.64 1.88 -2.38
N MET A 67 10.19 1.19 -1.38
CA MET A 67 10.34 1.74 -0.03
C MET A 67 11.13 3.05 -0.03
N ARG A 68 12.23 3.11 -0.78
CA ARG A 68 13.01 4.34 -0.98
C ARG A 68 12.18 5.42 -1.69
N ALA A 69 11.48 5.06 -2.77
CA ALA A 69 10.67 6.02 -3.52
C ALA A 69 9.55 6.61 -2.66
N ALA A 70 8.89 5.81 -1.83
CA ALA A 70 7.87 6.26 -0.87
C ALA A 70 8.43 7.31 0.09
N LEU A 71 9.61 7.05 0.66
CA LEU A 71 10.30 8.03 1.49
C LEU A 71 10.64 9.32 0.75
N GLU A 72 11.25 9.21 -0.42
CA GLU A 72 11.69 10.38 -1.19
C GLU A 72 10.53 11.21 -1.76
N CYS A 73 9.34 10.61 -1.92
CA CYS A 73 8.13 11.32 -2.33
C CYS A 73 7.35 11.95 -1.16
N SER A 74 7.73 11.66 0.09
CA SER A 74 7.14 12.28 1.28
C SER A 74 7.51 13.77 1.36
N HIS A 75 6.68 14.56 2.03
CA HIS A 75 6.83 16.01 2.14
C HIS A 75 8.17 16.39 2.80
N ARG A 76 8.88 17.36 2.21
CA ARG A 76 10.08 17.93 2.84
C ARG A 76 9.69 18.69 4.12
N GLY A 77 10.30 18.37 5.26
CA GLY A 77 10.07 19.06 6.53
C GLY A 77 9.33 18.22 7.57
N TRP A 78 8.27 17.50 7.16
CA TRP A 78 7.43 16.73 8.10
C TRP A 78 6.90 15.40 7.55
N GLY A 79 7.20 15.06 6.29
CA GLY A 79 6.64 13.88 5.65
C GLY A 79 7.05 12.58 6.36
N THR A 80 6.09 11.66 6.50
CA THR A 80 6.32 10.36 7.14
C THR A 80 6.10 9.21 6.17
N SER A 81 7.13 8.41 5.97
CA SER A 81 7.04 7.16 5.20
C SER A 81 7.00 5.94 6.11
N CYS A 82 6.00 5.08 5.89
CA CYS A 82 5.81 3.85 6.65
C CYS A 82 6.00 2.63 5.75
N ILE A 83 6.98 1.80 6.07
CA ILE A 83 7.15 0.48 5.44
C ILE A 83 6.16 -0.50 6.07
N ILE A 84 5.29 -1.08 5.24
CA ILE A 84 4.36 -2.15 5.59
C ILE A 84 4.77 -3.46 4.90
N GLY A 85 5.25 -3.38 3.66
CA GLY A 85 5.73 -4.53 2.90
C GLY A 85 6.95 -5.20 3.55
N VAL A 86 7.07 -6.52 3.35
CA VAL A 86 8.19 -7.31 3.87
C VAL A 86 9.17 -7.60 2.75
N ALA A 87 10.40 -7.12 2.87
CA ALA A 87 11.44 -7.37 1.89
C ALA A 87 11.97 -8.81 1.97
N ALA A 88 12.43 -9.32 0.83
CA ALA A 88 13.14 -10.60 0.78
C ALA A 88 14.45 -10.53 1.58
N SER A 89 14.91 -11.69 2.05
CA SER A 89 16.14 -11.79 2.86
C SER A 89 17.34 -11.14 2.15
N GLY A 90 18.23 -10.50 2.92
CA GLY A 90 19.45 -9.86 2.44
C GLY A 90 19.26 -8.52 1.72
N HIS A 91 18.03 -8.01 1.58
CA HIS A 91 17.79 -6.71 0.97
C HIS A 91 17.87 -5.58 2.01
N GLU A 92 18.50 -4.48 1.61
CA GLU A 92 18.64 -3.28 2.44
C GLU A 92 17.87 -2.11 1.83
N VAL A 93 17.30 -1.29 2.70
CA VAL A 93 16.75 0.01 2.33
C VAL A 93 17.83 1.07 2.43
N SER A 94 17.86 2.00 1.47
CA SER A 94 18.86 3.07 1.44
C SER A 94 18.27 4.37 0.91
N THR A 95 18.79 5.49 1.41
CA THR A 95 18.56 6.82 0.83
C THR A 95 19.72 7.75 1.24
N ARG A 96 19.70 9.00 0.79
CA ARG A 96 20.65 10.03 1.27
C ARG A 96 20.22 10.51 2.66
N PRO A 97 21.12 10.57 3.66
CA PRO A 97 20.79 11.05 5.01
C PRO A 97 20.15 12.45 5.04
N PHE A 98 20.45 13.27 4.03
CA PHE A 98 19.85 14.60 3.88
C PHE A 98 18.30 14.57 3.81
N GLN A 99 17.70 13.46 3.37
CA GLN A 99 16.25 13.28 3.38
C GLN A 99 15.69 13.36 4.81
N MET A 100 16.38 12.79 5.80
CA MET A 100 15.99 12.80 7.21
C MET A 100 16.37 14.12 7.88
N VAL A 101 17.56 14.66 7.56
CA VAL A 101 18.01 15.98 8.04
C VAL A 101 17.00 17.06 7.67
N THR A 102 16.39 16.97 6.48
CA THR A 102 15.34 17.88 6.03
C THR A 102 13.94 17.53 6.52
N GLY A 103 13.82 16.69 7.56
CA GLY A 103 12.60 16.52 8.36
C GLY A 103 11.72 15.32 8.01
N ARG A 104 12.12 14.45 7.07
CA ARG A 104 11.35 13.23 6.80
C ARG A 104 11.57 12.18 7.90
N VAL A 105 10.51 11.45 8.22
CA VAL A 105 10.54 10.31 9.14
C VAL A 105 10.37 9.02 8.35
N TRP A 106 11.27 8.06 8.54
CA TRP A 106 11.13 6.71 7.99
C TRP A 106 10.87 5.73 9.12
N LYS A 107 9.74 5.04 9.08
CA LYS A 107 9.33 4.07 10.10
C LYS A 107 8.76 2.81 9.48
N GLY A 108 8.57 1.78 10.29
CA GLY A 108 7.87 0.56 9.92
C GLY A 108 6.66 0.29 10.82
N THR A 109 5.88 -0.72 10.46
CA THR A 109 4.80 -1.24 11.30
C THR A 109 4.76 -2.76 11.20
N ALA A 110 4.43 -3.42 12.31
CA ALA A 110 4.09 -4.84 12.33
C ALA A 110 2.59 -4.93 12.64
N PHE A 111 1.85 -5.66 11.80
CA PHE A 111 0.41 -5.88 11.99
C PHE A 111 -0.42 -4.58 12.16
N GLY A 112 0.02 -3.48 11.52
CA GLY A 112 -0.64 -2.18 11.64
C GLY A 112 -0.53 -1.51 13.02
N GLY A 113 0.30 -2.05 13.93
CA GLY A 113 0.41 -1.59 15.31
C GLY A 113 -0.69 -2.12 16.25
N PHE A 114 -1.54 -3.04 15.77
CA PHE A 114 -2.61 -3.62 16.58
C PHE A 114 -2.08 -4.63 17.59
N LYS A 115 -2.63 -4.62 18.80
CA LYS A 115 -2.40 -5.67 19.81
C LYS A 115 -3.40 -6.79 19.57
N SER A 116 -2.95 -7.87 18.92
CA SER A 116 -3.80 -8.96 18.40
C SER A 116 -5.00 -9.33 19.31
N ARG A 117 -4.74 -9.87 20.50
CA ARG A 117 -5.80 -10.35 21.43
C ARG A 117 -6.76 -9.25 21.90
N THR A 118 -6.32 -8.01 21.94
CA THR A 118 -7.09 -6.88 22.49
C THR A 118 -7.83 -6.11 21.40
N ASP A 119 -7.25 -5.99 20.20
CA ASP A 119 -7.76 -5.10 19.16
C ASP A 119 -8.45 -5.83 18.01
N VAL A 120 -8.08 -7.09 17.70
CA VAL A 120 -8.75 -7.87 16.65
C VAL A 120 -10.25 -8.06 16.95
N PRO A 121 -10.68 -8.40 18.18
CA PRO A 121 -12.11 -8.50 18.49
C PRO A 121 -12.88 -7.20 18.18
N LYS A 122 -12.28 -6.04 18.43
CA LYS A 122 -12.88 -4.73 18.12
C LYS A 122 -13.03 -4.50 16.61
N LEU A 123 -12.09 -5.02 15.80
CA LEU A 123 -12.21 -4.98 14.34
C LEU A 123 -13.35 -5.87 13.85
N VAL A 124 -13.51 -7.07 14.44
CA VAL A 124 -14.62 -7.97 14.14
C VAL A 124 -15.96 -7.32 14.49
N GLU A 125 -16.08 -6.70 15.67
CA GLU A 125 -17.29 -5.98 16.05
C GLU A 125 -17.64 -4.87 15.05
N ARG A 126 -16.65 -4.10 14.60
CA ARG A 126 -16.86 -3.07 13.56
C ARG A 126 -17.31 -3.67 12.24
N CYS A 127 -16.77 -4.83 11.86
CA CYS A 127 -17.22 -5.55 10.68
C CYS A 127 -18.69 -6.00 10.82
N MET A 128 -19.05 -6.59 11.97
CA MET A 128 -20.42 -7.05 12.23
C MET A 128 -21.45 -5.91 12.28
N ARG A 129 -21.03 -4.69 12.68
CA ARG A 129 -21.88 -3.50 12.63
C ARG A 129 -21.96 -2.83 11.25
N GLY A 130 -21.13 -3.26 10.28
CA GLY A 130 -21.02 -2.62 8.98
C GLY A 130 -20.16 -1.35 8.96
N ASP A 131 -19.50 -1.00 10.08
CA ASP A 131 -18.58 0.16 10.16
C ASP A 131 -17.27 -0.08 9.37
N LEU A 132 -16.98 -1.34 9.09
CA LEU A 132 -15.81 -1.79 8.36
C LEU A 132 -16.25 -2.88 7.38
N ASP A 133 -16.50 -2.49 6.13
CA ASP A 133 -16.71 -3.44 5.05
C ASP A 133 -15.36 -4.13 4.73
N VAL A 134 -15.35 -5.47 4.76
CA VAL A 134 -14.19 -6.30 4.40
C VAL A 134 -14.49 -7.20 3.20
N ASP A 135 -15.76 -7.31 2.80
CA ASP A 135 -16.22 -8.29 1.82
C ASP A 135 -15.66 -7.96 0.43
N HIS A 136 -15.48 -6.67 0.13
CA HIS A 136 -14.88 -6.23 -1.13
C HIS A 136 -13.43 -6.71 -1.32
N PHE A 137 -12.72 -7.14 -0.27
CA PHE A 137 -11.39 -7.73 -0.42
C PHE A 137 -11.45 -9.18 -0.92
N ILE A 138 -12.56 -9.87 -0.72
CA ILE A 138 -12.72 -11.27 -1.11
C ILE A 138 -13.14 -11.32 -2.58
N THR A 139 -12.19 -11.66 -3.46
CA THR A 139 -12.48 -11.78 -4.90
C THR A 139 -12.66 -13.21 -5.35
N HIS A 140 -12.17 -14.19 -4.58
CA HIS A 140 -12.27 -15.61 -4.92
C HIS A 140 -12.71 -16.41 -3.69
N ASN A 141 -13.62 -17.35 -3.91
CA ASN A 141 -14.03 -18.34 -2.92
C ASN A 141 -13.79 -19.73 -3.51
N PHE A 142 -13.16 -20.59 -2.73
CA PHE A 142 -12.90 -21.99 -3.07
C PHE A 142 -13.48 -22.89 -1.98
N GLU A 143 -13.97 -24.07 -2.36
CA GLU A 143 -14.58 -25.02 -1.45
C GLU A 143 -13.70 -26.28 -1.32
N GLY A 144 -13.56 -26.78 -0.10
CA GLY A 144 -12.77 -27.96 0.23
C GLY A 144 -11.26 -27.73 0.17
N VAL A 145 -10.51 -28.53 0.93
CA VAL A 145 -9.03 -28.46 1.00
C VAL A 145 -8.34 -28.65 -0.36
N GLY A 146 -9.03 -29.30 -1.32
CA GLY A 146 -8.55 -29.46 -2.70
C GLY A 146 -8.42 -28.13 -3.46
N GLY A 147 -9.18 -27.10 -3.11
CA GLY A 147 -9.16 -25.78 -3.76
C GLY A 147 -7.91 -24.94 -3.49
N ASN A 148 -6.99 -25.42 -2.65
CA ASN A 148 -5.76 -24.71 -2.30
C ASN A 148 -4.89 -24.39 -3.53
N GLN A 149 -4.81 -25.31 -4.49
CA GLN A 149 -3.94 -25.13 -5.66
C GLN A 149 -4.49 -24.05 -6.61
N ASP A 150 -5.81 -24.01 -6.78
CA ASP A 150 -6.50 -22.97 -7.55
C ASP A 150 -6.41 -21.61 -6.83
N ALA A 151 -6.47 -21.59 -5.50
CA ALA A 151 -6.27 -20.37 -4.72
C ALA A 151 -4.86 -19.78 -4.91
N ILE A 152 -3.83 -20.63 -4.97
CA ILE A 152 -2.45 -20.20 -5.27
C ILE A 152 -2.33 -19.70 -6.70
N ALA A 153 -2.95 -20.38 -7.67
CA ALA A 153 -2.98 -19.92 -9.06
C ALA A 153 -3.65 -18.54 -9.20
N ALA A 154 -4.77 -18.33 -8.49
CA ALA A 154 -5.46 -17.05 -8.44
C ALA A 154 -4.55 -15.95 -7.87
N LEU A 155 -3.78 -16.22 -6.80
CA LEU A 155 -2.83 -15.27 -6.23
C LEU A 155 -1.81 -14.77 -7.26
N HIS A 156 -1.32 -15.63 -8.15
CA HIS A 156 -0.35 -15.28 -9.19
C HIS A 156 -0.98 -14.56 -10.40
N SER A 157 -2.30 -14.62 -10.58
CA SER A 157 -2.98 -14.03 -11.74
C SER A 157 -2.92 -12.50 -11.81
N GLY A 158 -2.65 -11.83 -10.69
CA GLY A 158 -2.73 -10.36 -10.59
C GLY A 158 -4.15 -9.80 -10.43
N GLY A 159 -5.19 -10.62 -10.65
CA GLY A 159 -6.61 -10.27 -10.45
C GLY A 159 -7.19 -10.70 -9.10
N CYS A 160 -6.39 -11.34 -8.25
CA CYS A 160 -6.80 -11.74 -6.90
C CYS A 160 -6.39 -10.69 -5.86
N LEU A 161 -7.35 -10.26 -5.03
CA LEU A 161 -7.06 -9.47 -3.83
C LEU A 161 -6.92 -10.40 -2.62
N ARG A 162 -7.98 -11.16 -2.33
CA ARG A 162 -7.98 -12.27 -1.37
C ARG A 162 -8.78 -13.44 -1.92
N ALA A 163 -8.23 -14.63 -1.71
CA ALA A 163 -8.90 -15.91 -1.89
C ALA A 163 -9.26 -16.48 -0.51
N VAL A 164 -10.50 -16.92 -0.34
CA VAL A 164 -10.96 -17.62 0.87
C VAL A 164 -11.23 -19.07 0.50
N VAL A 165 -10.59 -19.99 1.23
CA VAL A 165 -10.84 -21.43 1.11
C VAL A 165 -11.71 -21.86 2.27
N LYS A 166 -12.90 -22.39 1.98
CA LYS A 166 -13.82 -22.94 2.97
C LYS A 166 -13.63 -24.44 3.09
N TYR A 167 -13.95 -24.96 4.26
CA TYR A 167 -13.85 -26.39 4.56
C TYR A 167 -15.06 -27.15 4.00
#